data_AF-A0AAW0R8Z3-F1
#
_entry.id   AF-A0AAW0R8Z3-F1
#
_cell.length_a   1.000
_cell.length_b   1.000
_cell.length_c   1.000
_cell.angle_alpha   90.00
_cell.angle_beta   90.00
_cell.angle_gamma   90.00
#
_symmetry.space_group_name_H-M   'P 1'
#
loop_
_entity.id
_entity.type
_entity.pdbx_description
1 polymer ?
#
loop_
_entity_poly.entity_id
_entity_poly.type
_entity_poly.pdbx_seq_one_letter_code
_entity_poly.pdbx_strand_id
1 'polypeptide(L)'
;MGSWEAGSQCMPTLGSWTSFASPGEMASKNKRLPTCSYSSPFFDLVKPKSMAKQYKYKYLPDIDGNSFSGRWRGFLRSTSCPLKATVYTEWHDDRLVPWVHFVPFDNTFMDIYAIMEFFLEGHDAQGRRIADEGSRWASQVMRRDDMLLYVWRVLLEYARVVDPQRDRLAFIGDLVKEETQR
;
A
#
# COMPACT_ATOMS: atom_id res chain seq x y z
N MET A 1 23.99 6.76 7.49
CA MET A 1 22.74 7.35 6.97
C MET A 1 22.58 6.86 5.54
N GLY A 2 21.78 5.82 5.33
CA GLY A 2 21.59 5.23 4.01
C GLY A 2 20.70 6.10 3.14
N SER A 3 21.23 6.52 1.98
CA SER A 3 20.48 7.13 0.89
C SER A 3 19.67 6.04 0.19
N TRP A 4 18.35 6.18 0.14
CA TRP A 4 17.50 5.34 -0.70
C TRP A 4 17.31 6.05 -2.05
N GLU A 5 18.08 5.65 -3.05
CA GLU A 5 17.84 6.04 -4.44
C GLU A 5 16.90 5.02 -5.07
N ALA A 6 15.68 5.44 -5.41
CA ALA A 6 14.78 4.66 -6.25
C ALA A 6 15.33 4.64 -7.68
N GLY A 7 16.20 3.68 -7.97
CA GLY A 7 16.65 3.39 -9.33
C GLY A 7 15.62 2.51 -10.04
N SER A 8 15.11 2.96 -11.18
CA SER A 8 14.37 2.11 -12.12
C SER A 8 15.32 1.01 -12.63
N GLN A 9 15.16 -0.22 -12.13
CA GLN A 9 15.87 -1.38 -12.64
C GLN A 9 15.19 -1.84 -13.93
N CYS A 10 15.85 -1.63 -15.06
CA CYS A 10 15.41 -2.14 -16.36
C CYS A 10 16.21 -3.41 -16.66
N MET A 11 15.57 -4.58 -16.56
CA MET A 11 16.17 -5.83 -17.07
C MET A 11 16.07 -5.83 -18.61
N PRO A 12 17.16 -6.14 -19.35
CA PRO A 12 17.06 -6.29 -20.78
C PRO A 12 16.47 -7.67 -21.12
N THR A 13 15.44 -7.66 -21.97
CA THR A 13 15.00 -8.70 -22.91
C THR A 13 15.01 -10.17 -22.42
N LEU A 14 13.81 -10.73 -22.21
CA LEU A 14 13.58 -12.16 -21.99
C LEU A 14 13.94 -12.98 -23.25
N GLY A 15 15.14 -13.56 -23.23
CA GLY A 15 15.56 -14.68 -24.06
C GLY A 15 15.26 -16.04 -23.40
N SER A 16 15.30 -17.10 -24.21
CA SER A 16 14.21 -18.09 -24.33
C SER A 16 13.97 -19.12 -23.23
N TRP A 17 14.77 -19.22 -22.18
CA TRP A 17 14.55 -20.24 -21.15
C TRP A 17 14.91 -19.73 -19.76
N THR A 18 13.99 -18.99 -19.15
CA THR A 18 13.95 -18.74 -17.70
C THR A 18 15.05 -17.85 -17.12
N SER A 19 14.67 -16.77 -16.44
CA SER A 19 15.36 -16.35 -15.21
C SER A 19 14.38 -15.56 -14.34
N PHE A 20 13.59 -16.27 -13.55
CA PHE A 20 12.95 -15.72 -12.36
C PHE A 20 13.86 -16.03 -11.16
N ALA A 21 14.39 -14.99 -10.54
CA ALA A 21 14.86 -14.99 -9.15
C ALA A 21 15.06 -13.54 -8.71
N SER A 22 14.10 -13.00 -7.93
CA SER A 22 14.45 -12.06 -6.86
C SER A 22 14.60 -12.92 -5.60
N PRO A 23 15.77 -12.93 -4.97
CA PRO A 23 15.94 -12.02 -3.84
C PRO A 23 17.39 -11.52 -3.65
N GLY A 24 17.55 -10.24 -3.33
CA GLY A 24 18.78 -9.69 -2.77
C GLY A 24 19.93 -9.48 -3.76
N GLU A 25 20.50 -8.28 -3.71
CA GLU A 25 21.87 -7.95 -4.15
C GLU A 25 22.50 -8.82 -5.26
N MET A 26 22.11 -8.56 -6.51
CA MET A 26 23.07 -8.68 -7.61
C MET A 26 23.21 -7.31 -8.25
N ALA A 27 24.17 -6.55 -7.73
CA ALA A 27 24.74 -5.43 -8.44
C ALA A 27 25.33 -5.95 -9.76
N SER A 28 24.56 -5.82 -10.84
CA SER A 28 25.06 -5.97 -12.20
C SER A 28 26.29 -5.07 -12.35
N LYS A 29 27.44 -5.69 -12.61
CA LYS A 29 28.72 -5.01 -12.92
C LYS A 29 28.72 -4.36 -14.31
N ASN A 30 27.57 -4.13 -14.93
CA ASN A 30 27.47 -3.42 -16.20
C ASN A 30 26.62 -2.15 -16.03
N LYS A 31 27.20 -1.03 -16.46
CA LYS A 31 26.67 0.34 -16.34
C LYS A 31 25.16 0.36 -16.60
N ARG A 32 24.42 0.78 -15.58
CA ARG A 32 22.96 0.98 -15.58
C ARG A 32 22.60 1.86 -16.79
N LEU A 33 21.81 1.33 -17.72
CA LEU A 33 21.13 2.20 -18.68
C LEU A 33 20.22 3.13 -17.88
N PRO A 34 20.26 4.46 -18.12
CA PRO A 34 19.43 5.40 -17.37
C PRO A 34 17.93 5.14 -17.61
N THR A 35 17.57 4.58 -18.77
CA THR A 35 16.19 4.39 -19.20
C THR A 35 15.95 3.00 -19.80
N CYS A 36 14.73 2.47 -19.64
CA CYS A 36 14.30 1.26 -20.33
C CYS A 36 13.97 1.59 -21.79
N SER A 37 14.38 0.76 -22.75
CA SER A 37 14.02 0.95 -24.17
C SER A 37 12.51 0.95 -24.41
N TYR A 38 11.76 0.19 -23.60
CA TYR A 38 10.30 0.10 -23.71
C TYR A 38 9.57 1.36 -23.21
N SER A 39 10.05 1.97 -22.11
CA SER A 39 9.35 3.08 -21.46
C SER A 39 9.92 4.45 -21.82
N SER A 40 11.16 4.53 -22.33
CA SER A 40 11.82 5.80 -22.65
C SER A 40 11.08 6.69 -23.65
N PRO A 41 10.30 6.18 -24.63
CA PRO A 41 9.57 7.08 -25.54
C PRO A 41 8.35 7.76 -24.88
N PHE A 42 7.84 7.20 -23.78
CA PHE A 42 6.59 7.66 -23.15
C PHE A 42 6.82 8.43 -21.85
N PHE A 43 7.96 8.22 -21.18
CA PHE A 43 8.21 8.77 -19.85
C PHE A 43 9.62 9.37 -19.72
N ASP A 44 9.65 10.57 -19.13
CA ASP A 44 10.90 11.25 -18.76
C ASP A 44 11.29 10.97 -17.30
N LEU A 45 12.59 10.89 -17.05
CA LEU A 45 13.12 10.78 -15.70
C LEU A 45 13.02 12.11 -14.96
N VAL A 46 12.20 12.14 -13.91
CA VAL A 46 12.06 13.30 -13.03
C VAL A 46 12.81 13.05 -11.73
N LYS A 47 13.44 14.10 -11.18
CA LYS A 47 14.11 14.03 -9.88
C LYS A 47 13.11 13.65 -8.78
N PRO A 48 13.46 12.71 -7.88
CA PRO A 48 12.58 12.32 -6.79
C PRO A 48 12.27 13.51 -5.89
N LYS A 49 11.01 13.62 -5.46
CA LYS A 49 10.55 14.65 -4.51
C LYS A 49 10.46 14.05 -3.12
N SER A 50 10.99 14.75 -2.11
CA SER A 50 10.81 14.34 -0.71
C SER A 50 9.33 14.41 -0.31
N MET A 51 8.91 13.56 0.62
CA MET A 51 7.51 13.52 1.11
C MET A 51 7.04 14.89 1.64
N ALA A 52 7.90 15.62 2.35
CA ALA A 52 7.59 16.97 2.83
C ALA A 52 7.28 17.97 1.70
N LYS A 53 7.88 17.80 0.52
CA LYS A 53 7.54 18.60 -0.66
C LYS A 53 6.25 18.11 -1.32
N GLN A 54 5.96 16.82 -1.27
CA GLN A 54 4.72 16.25 -1.80
C GLN A 54 3.50 16.75 -1.01
N TYR A 55 3.58 16.85 0.32
CA TYR A 55 2.47 17.36 1.16
C TYR A 55 2.04 18.81 0.89
N LYS A 56 2.77 19.54 0.04
CA LYS A 56 2.37 20.89 -0.40
C LYS A 56 1.30 20.87 -1.49
N TYR A 57 1.05 19.72 -2.11
CA TYR A 57 0.01 19.56 -3.13
C TYR A 57 -1.31 19.14 -2.49
N LYS A 58 -2.43 19.60 -3.06
CA LYS A 58 -3.78 19.31 -2.53
C LYS A 58 -4.17 17.84 -2.69
N TYR A 59 -3.86 17.25 -3.85
CA TYR A 59 -4.23 15.87 -4.20
C TYR A 59 -2.97 15.03 -4.37
N LEU A 60 -2.92 13.87 -3.71
CA LEU A 60 -1.76 12.98 -3.72
C LEU A 60 -2.12 11.61 -4.28
N PRO A 61 -1.72 11.29 -5.52
CA PRO A 61 -1.93 9.97 -6.09
C PRO A 61 -0.97 8.94 -5.48
N ASP A 62 -1.55 7.94 -4.84
CA ASP A 62 -0.92 6.72 -4.39
C ASP A 62 -1.20 5.62 -5.41
N ILE A 63 -0.12 5.11 -6.01
CA ILE A 63 -0.13 4.09 -7.06
C ILE A 63 0.86 3.02 -6.64
N ASP A 64 0.47 1.77 -6.81
CA ASP A 64 1.30 0.61 -6.55
C ASP A 64 2.55 0.57 -7.44
N GLY A 65 3.61 -0.01 -6.90
CA GLY A 65 4.83 -0.31 -7.64
C GLY A 65 4.94 -1.79 -7.91
N ASN A 66 6.14 -2.34 -7.70
CA ASN A 66 6.33 -3.79 -7.69
C ASN A 66 5.53 -4.49 -6.56
N SER A 67 5.11 -3.72 -5.55
CA SER A 67 4.23 -4.15 -4.46
C SER A 67 3.39 -2.94 -4.02
N PHE A 68 2.77 -3.05 -2.85
CA PHE A 68 2.01 -1.97 -2.24
C PHE A 68 2.86 -0.69 -2.06
N SER A 69 2.19 0.46 -2.06
CA SER A 69 2.86 1.75 -1.86
C SER A 69 3.18 2.02 -0.40
N GLY A 70 4.48 2.02 -0.06
CA GLY A 70 4.96 2.44 1.26
C GLY A 70 4.69 3.91 1.62
N ARG A 71 4.19 4.72 0.67
CA ARG A 71 3.84 6.14 0.89
C ARG A 71 2.45 6.31 1.50
N TRP A 72 1.58 5.30 1.36
CA TRP A 72 0.16 5.38 1.65
C TRP A 72 -0.14 5.94 3.04
N ARG A 73 0.49 5.37 4.08
CA ARG A 73 0.34 5.83 5.47
C ARG A 73 0.79 7.28 5.68
N GLY A 74 1.82 7.72 4.94
CA GLY A 74 2.30 9.11 4.98
C GLY A 74 1.29 10.07 4.35
N PHE A 75 0.66 9.67 3.24
CA PHE A 75 -0.36 10.46 2.56
C PHE A 75 -1.64 10.60 3.38
N LEU A 76 -2.13 9.50 3.96
CA LEU A 76 -3.31 9.56 4.83
C LEU A 76 -3.13 10.47 6.04
N ARG A 77 -1.93 10.53 6.62
CA ARG A 77 -1.62 11.41 7.76
C ARG A 77 -1.25 12.84 7.37
N SER A 78 -1.28 13.16 6.09
CA SER A 78 -1.01 14.51 5.61
C SER A 78 -2.28 15.39 5.69
N THR A 79 -2.16 16.66 5.29
CA THR A 79 -3.30 17.57 5.12
C THR A 79 -3.82 17.59 3.68
N SER A 80 -3.35 16.66 2.85
CA SER A 80 -3.70 16.55 1.44
C SER A 80 -4.69 15.41 1.24
N CYS A 81 -5.54 15.52 0.22
CA CYS A 81 -6.50 14.48 -0.15
C CYS A 81 -5.77 13.34 -0.90
N PRO A 82 -5.68 12.13 -0.32
CA PRO A 82 -5.07 11.00 -1.00
C PRO A 82 -6.03 10.39 -2.02
N LEU A 83 -5.50 10.09 -3.21
CA LEU A 83 -6.15 9.27 -4.23
C LEU A 83 -5.47 7.90 -4.20
N LYS A 84 -6.19 6.78 -4.18
CA LYS A 84 -5.59 5.43 -4.17
C LYS A 84 -6.03 4.61 -5.37
N ALA A 85 -5.05 4.09 -6.11
CA ALA A 85 -5.21 3.02 -7.08
C ALA A 85 -4.32 1.86 -6.63
N THR A 86 -4.96 0.75 -6.28
CA THR A 86 -4.27 -0.45 -5.81
C THR A 86 -4.90 -1.72 -6.34
N VAL A 87 -4.09 -2.77 -6.49
CA VAL A 87 -4.54 -4.16 -6.68
C VAL A 87 -4.28 -5.02 -5.44
N TYR A 88 -3.50 -4.53 -4.49
CA TYR A 88 -3.12 -5.27 -3.30
C TYR A 88 -4.17 -5.12 -2.20
N THR A 89 -4.33 -6.18 -1.43
CA THR A 89 -5.03 -6.14 -0.15
C THR A 89 -4.01 -5.93 0.96
N GLU A 90 -4.22 -4.90 1.77
CA GLU A 90 -3.34 -4.51 2.86
C GLU A 90 -4.04 -4.69 4.21
N TRP A 91 -3.27 -4.88 5.27
CA TRP A 91 -3.75 -5.16 6.63
C TRP A 91 -4.71 -4.12 7.22
N HIS A 92 -4.72 -2.91 6.66
CA HIS A 92 -5.50 -1.76 7.13
C HIS A 92 -6.76 -1.48 6.29
N ASP A 93 -7.01 -2.22 5.22
CA ASP A 93 -8.05 -1.85 4.26
C ASP A 93 -9.45 -1.86 4.88
N ASP A 94 -9.73 -2.82 5.77
CA ASP A 94 -10.99 -2.89 6.52
C ASP A 94 -11.25 -1.69 7.44
N ARG A 95 -10.23 -0.87 7.70
CA ARG A 95 -10.34 0.33 8.52
C ARG A 95 -10.62 1.57 7.67
N LEU A 96 -10.40 1.54 6.36
CA LEU A 96 -10.49 2.71 5.51
C LEU A 96 -11.71 2.62 4.59
N VAL A 97 -12.48 3.71 4.49
CA VAL A 97 -13.71 3.74 3.71
C VAL A 97 -13.49 4.67 2.52
N PRO A 98 -13.72 4.21 1.29
CA PRO A 98 -13.63 5.05 0.10
C PRO A 98 -14.61 6.22 0.18
N TRP A 99 -14.23 7.37 -0.39
CA TRP A 99 -14.97 8.64 -0.37
C TRP A 99 -15.17 9.28 1.02
N VAL A 100 -14.70 8.63 2.09
CA VAL A 100 -14.66 9.20 3.44
C VAL A 100 -13.23 9.53 3.84
N HIS A 101 -12.32 8.57 3.70
CA HIS A 101 -10.91 8.73 4.12
C HIS A 101 -9.96 8.96 2.94
N PHE A 102 -10.36 8.58 1.73
CA PHE A 102 -9.58 8.72 0.50
C PHE A 102 -10.48 8.63 -0.73
N VAL A 103 -9.96 8.98 -1.90
CA VAL A 103 -10.66 8.83 -3.17
C VAL A 103 -10.13 7.60 -3.91
N PRO A 104 -10.95 6.57 -4.17
CA PRO A 104 -10.53 5.44 -4.99
C PRO A 104 -10.47 5.85 -6.47
N PHE A 105 -9.51 5.31 -7.20
CA PHE A 105 -9.49 5.40 -8.66
C PHE A 105 -8.94 4.12 -9.29
N ASP A 106 -9.29 3.89 -10.55
CA ASP A 106 -9.00 2.66 -11.27
C ASP A 106 -7.53 2.57 -11.70
N ASN A 107 -7.01 1.35 -11.80
CA ASN A 107 -5.62 1.09 -12.20
C ASN A 107 -5.36 1.36 -13.69
N THR A 108 -6.41 1.52 -14.51
CA THR A 108 -6.27 2.02 -15.88
C THR A 108 -6.02 3.54 -15.93
N PHE A 109 -6.25 4.23 -14.80
CA PHE A 109 -6.12 5.68 -14.65
C PHE A 109 -7.03 6.51 -15.56
N MET A 110 -8.05 5.91 -16.17
CA MET A 110 -8.98 6.64 -17.05
C MET A 110 -9.92 7.56 -16.28
N ASP A 111 -10.27 7.20 -15.06
CA ASP A 111 -11.18 7.95 -14.18
C ASP A 111 -10.50 9.13 -13.47
N ILE A 112 -9.16 9.21 -13.45
CA ILE A 112 -8.44 10.31 -12.81
C ILE A 112 -8.83 11.67 -13.41
N TYR A 113 -9.12 11.72 -14.70
CA TYR A 113 -9.52 12.96 -15.38
C TYR A 113 -10.86 13.46 -14.85
N ALA A 114 -11.87 12.58 -14.73
CA ALA A 114 -13.17 12.92 -14.19
C ALA A 114 -13.11 13.29 -12.70
N ILE A 115 -12.28 12.59 -11.92
CA ILE A 115 -12.06 12.91 -10.50
C ILE A 115 -11.44 14.31 -10.36
N MET A 116 -10.44 14.63 -11.17
CA MET A 116 -9.78 15.93 -11.11
C MET A 116 -10.70 17.05 -11.59
N GLU A 117 -11.48 16.83 -12.65
CA GLU A 117 -12.52 17.75 -13.11
C GLU A 117 -13.52 18.04 -11.98
N PHE A 118 -14.08 17.01 -11.34
CA PHE A 118 -14.99 17.16 -10.20
C PHE A 118 -14.43 18.08 -9.11
N PHE A 119 -13.18 17.87 -8.70
CA PHE A 119 -12.56 18.69 -7.66
C PHE A 119 -12.20 20.11 -8.12
N LEU A 120 -11.82 20.28 -9.39
CA LEU A 120 -11.47 21.58 -9.96
C LEU A 120 -12.70 22.45 -10.24
N GLU A 121 -13.85 21.85 -10.51
CA GLU A 121 -15.14 22.53 -10.76
C GLU A 121 -15.86 23.01 -9.48
N GLY A 122 -15.12 23.20 -8.38
CA GLY A 122 -15.64 23.84 -7.17
C GLY A 122 -15.93 22.90 -6.00
N HIS A 123 -15.57 21.61 -6.09
CA HIS A 123 -15.72 20.66 -4.98
C HIS A 123 -14.48 20.59 -4.06
N ASP A 124 -13.70 21.67 -3.96
CA ASP A 124 -12.49 21.75 -3.12
C ASP A 124 -12.80 21.53 -1.62
N ALA A 125 -13.99 21.95 -1.17
CA ALA A 125 -14.42 21.74 0.21
C ALA A 125 -14.61 20.25 0.54
N GLN A 126 -15.10 19.46 -0.43
CA GLN A 126 -15.27 18.02 -0.32
C GLN A 126 -13.90 17.33 -0.28
N GLY A 127 -12.97 17.74 -1.15
CA GLY A 127 -11.60 17.23 -1.13
C GLY A 127 -10.90 17.50 0.20
N ARG A 128 -11.06 18.71 0.76
CA ARG A 128 -10.55 19.05 2.08
C ARG A 128 -11.18 18.20 3.19
N ARG A 129 -12.50 17.99 3.15
CA ARG A 129 -13.19 17.15 4.14
C ARG A 129 -12.66 15.72 4.14
N ILE A 130 -12.44 15.14 2.97
CA ILE A 130 -11.86 13.79 2.83
C ILE A 130 -10.44 13.76 3.41
N ALA A 131 -9.62 14.76 3.11
CA ALA A 131 -8.26 14.87 3.65
C ALA A 131 -8.26 14.94 5.19
N ASP A 132 -9.10 15.81 5.76
CA ASP A 132 -9.18 16.03 7.21
C ASP A 132 -9.71 14.77 7.93
N GLU A 133 -10.75 14.13 7.41
CA GLU A 133 -11.31 12.89 7.97
C GLU A 133 -10.33 11.72 7.85
N GLY A 134 -9.68 11.56 6.69
CA GLY A 134 -8.64 10.55 6.48
C GLY A 134 -7.49 10.70 7.48
N SER A 135 -7.02 11.93 7.70
CA SER A 135 -5.92 12.21 8.63
C SER A 135 -6.31 12.02 10.10
N ARG A 136 -7.52 12.45 10.47
CA ARG A 136 -8.09 12.26 11.80
C ARG A 136 -8.23 10.77 12.11
N TRP A 137 -8.80 10.00 11.19
CA TRP A 137 -9.04 8.57 11.37
C TRP A 137 -7.74 7.76 11.36
N ALA A 138 -6.84 8.06 10.42
CA ALA A 138 -5.50 7.47 10.35
C ALA A 138 -4.71 7.60 11.66
N SER A 139 -4.87 8.73 12.35
CA SER A 139 -4.23 8.98 13.63
C SER A 139 -4.78 8.11 14.77
N GLN A 140 -5.98 7.55 14.61
CA GLN A 140 -6.63 6.70 15.61
C GLN A 140 -6.42 5.21 15.35
N VAL A 141 -6.48 4.77 14.09
CA VAL A 141 -6.53 3.33 13.74
C VAL A 141 -5.28 2.79 13.04
N MET A 142 -4.31 3.66 12.70
CA MET A 142 -3.05 3.28 12.06
C MET A 142 -1.82 3.77 12.85
N ARG A 143 -1.92 3.76 14.18
CA ARG A 143 -0.79 4.04 15.06
C ARG A 143 0.18 2.87 15.01
N ARG A 144 1.39 3.11 15.55
CA ARG A 144 2.39 2.05 15.66
C ARG A 144 1.89 0.90 16.54
N ASP A 145 1.16 1.23 17.60
CA ASP A 145 0.60 0.25 18.52
C ASP A 145 -0.45 -0.64 17.83
N ASP A 146 -1.29 -0.06 16.97
CA ASP A 146 -2.31 -0.81 16.22
C ASP A 146 -1.65 -1.82 15.25
N MET A 147 -0.53 -1.44 14.61
CA MET A 147 0.27 -2.36 13.77
C MET A 147 0.90 -3.49 14.59
N LEU A 148 1.46 -3.17 15.76
CA LEU A 148 2.05 -4.17 16.65
C LEU A 148 1.00 -5.18 17.12
N LEU A 149 -0.17 -4.70 17.53
CA LEU A 149 -1.30 -5.54 17.93
C LEU A 149 -1.80 -6.41 16.77
N TYR A 150 -1.87 -5.86 15.55
CA TYR A 150 -2.24 -6.62 14.36
C TYR A 150 -1.27 -7.78 14.11
N VAL A 151 0.04 -7.50 14.06
CA VAL A 151 1.07 -8.51 13.84
C VAL A 151 1.05 -9.56 14.96
N TRP A 152 0.95 -9.12 16.22
CA TRP A 152 0.86 -10.03 17.36
C TRP A 152 -0.34 -10.98 17.24
N ARG A 153 -1.52 -10.45 16.91
CA ARG A 153 -2.72 -11.27 16.70
C ARG A 153 -2.55 -12.24 15.53
N VAL A 154 -1.98 -11.80 14.41
CA VAL A 154 -1.70 -12.66 13.26
C VAL A 154 -0.78 -13.82 13.66
N LEU A 155 0.27 -13.56 14.44
CA LEU A 155 1.18 -14.61 14.90
C LEU A 155 0.49 -15.60 15.84
N LEU A 156 -0.39 -15.13 16.73
CA LEU A 156 -1.17 -16.01 17.61
C LEU A 156 -2.15 -16.89 16.83
N GLU A 157 -2.89 -16.32 15.88
CA GLU A 157 -3.82 -17.09 15.04
C GLU A 157 -3.07 -18.07 14.14
N TYR A 158 -1.92 -17.65 13.61
CA TYR A 158 -1.05 -18.54 12.82
C TYR A 158 -0.56 -19.72 13.66
N ALA A 159 -0.09 -19.48 14.89
CA ALA A 159 0.31 -20.55 15.81
C ALA A 159 -0.85 -21.51 16.09
N ARG A 160 -2.07 -20.98 16.33
CA ARG A 160 -3.27 -21.80 16.53
C ARG A 160 -3.61 -22.66 15.32
N VAL A 161 -3.47 -22.13 14.10
CA VAL A 161 -3.80 -22.85 12.85
C VAL A 161 -2.79 -23.96 12.55
N VAL A 162 -1.50 -23.73 12.83
CA VAL A 162 -0.42 -24.68 12.54
C VAL A 162 -0.32 -25.79 13.60
N ASP A 163 -0.90 -25.61 14.78
CA ASP A 163 -0.84 -26.60 15.87
C ASP A 163 -1.55 -27.93 15.48
N PRO A 164 -0.88 -29.09 15.62
CA PRO A 164 -1.51 -30.39 15.37
C PRO A 164 -2.76 -30.66 16.21
N GLN A 165 -2.83 -30.10 17.43
CA GLN A 165 -3.96 -30.18 18.35
C GLN A 165 -4.91 -28.98 18.22
N ARG A 166 -4.92 -28.24 17.10
CA ARG A 166 -5.78 -27.07 16.85
C ARG A 166 -7.27 -27.29 17.15
N ASP A 167 -7.77 -28.52 16.98
CA ASP A 167 -9.16 -28.88 17.27
C ASP A 167 -9.49 -28.81 18.78
N ARG A 168 -8.45 -28.81 19.62
CA ARG A 168 -8.52 -28.69 21.08
C ARG A 168 -7.76 -27.48 21.62
N LEU A 169 -7.35 -26.55 20.75
CA LEU A 169 -6.61 -25.35 21.14
C LEU A 169 -7.55 -24.13 20.99
N ALA A 170 -7.69 -23.33 22.06
CA ALA A 170 -8.65 -22.23 22.23
C ALA A 170 -9.98 -22.63 22.90
N PHE A 171 -11.03 -21.82 22.77
CA PHE A 171 -12.30 -22.05 23.48
C PHE A 171 -13.05 -23.24 22.87
N ILE A 172 -13.18 -24.31 23.65
CA ILE A 172 -13.78 -25.60 23.26
C ILE A 172 -15.10 -25.87 24.00
N GLY A 173 -15.95 -24.85 24.14
CA GLY A 173 -17.17 -24.95 24.95
C GLY A 173 -18.16 -26.02 24.49
N ASP A 174 -18.03 -26.48 23.24
CA ASP A 174 -18.79 -27.55 22.60
C ASP A 174 -18.19 -28.95 22.87
N LEU A 175 -16.88 -29.17 22.72
CA LEU A 175 -16.31 -30.52 22.94
C LEU A 175 -16.28 -30.93 24.42
N VAL A 176 -16.21 -29.97 25.37
CA VAL A 176 -16.22 -30.29 26.82
C VAL A 176 -17.59 -30.82 27.28
N LYS A 177 -18.68 -30.43 26.62
CA LYS A 177 -20.03 -30.89 26.97
C LYS A 177 -20.25 -32.37 26.65
N GLU A 178 -19.59 -32.88 25.60
CA GLU A 178 -19.71 -34.29 25.21
C GLU A 178 -18.97 -35.24 26.16
N GLU A 179 -17.86 -34.80 26.78
CA GLU A 179 -17.13 -35.61 27.77
C GLU A 179 -17.83 -35.70 29.13
N THR A 180 -18.64 -34.70 29.50
CA THR A 180 -19.34 -34.68 30.81
C THR A 180 -20.65 -35.50 30.79
N GLN A 181 -21.11 -35.94 29.62
CA GLN A 181 -22.35 -36.71 29.45
C GLN A 181 -22.14 -38.23 29.24
N ARG A 182 -20.89 -38.72 29.26
CA ARG A 182 -20.55 -40.15 29.28
C ARG A 182 -20.14 -40.58 30.68
#